data_AF-A0AAJ2F2I0-F1
#
_entry.id   AF-A0AAJ2F2I0-F1
#
_cell.length_a   1.000
_cell.length_b   1.000
_cell.length_c   1.000
_cell.angle_alpha   90.00
_cell.angle_beta   90.00
_cell.angle_gamma   90.00
#
_symmetry.space_group_name_H-M   'P 1'
#
loop_
_entity.id
_entity.type
_entity.pdbx_description
1 polymer ?
#
loop_
_entity_poly.entity_id
_entity_poly.type
_entity_poly.pdbx_seq_one_letter_code
_entity_poly.pdbx_strand_id
1 'polypeptide(L)'
;MTEAKKDPVPVFVLKRLGSQAPEFDMPVDIQKLDGTPARLTLRCKALKKTEWAGIKDARQREAIEATLNEKVAAEAKSQEKPTTDEKATKGKAKAKAPAAETPKDANALREVVLRTFDENTLTSAVNDALKTDASLVLKFAIGWDLEDEFTAANLEALENEFAGSLEAAINAFNLAVFHGRVGNSKP
;
A
#
# COMPACT_ATOMS: atom_id res chain seq x y z
N MET A 1 46.02 9.92 -17.72
CA MET A 1 44.58 9.72 -17.47
C MET A 1 44.01 11.07 -17.08
N THR A 2 43.25 11.70 -17.97
CA THR A 2 42.69 13.04 -17.78
C THR A 2 41.39 12.94 -16.99
N GLU A 3 41.38 13.46 -15.76
CA GLU A 3 40.16 13.64 -14.97
C GLU A 3 39.22 14.61 -15.69
N ALA A 4 38.02 14.14 -16.00
CA ALA A 4 36.97 14.96 -16.57
C ALA A 4 36.48 15.94 -15.50
N LYS A 5 36.78 17.22 -15.71
CA LYS A 5 36.30 18.36 -14.91
C LYS A 5 34.77 18.37 -14.97
N LYS A 6 34.13 17.98 -13.87
CA LYS A 6 32.69 17.88 -13.77
C LYS A 6 32.12 19.28 -13.56
N ASP A 7 31.28 19.75 -14.47
CA ASP A 7 30.73 21.10 -14.40
C ASP A 7 29.90 21.31 -13.11
N PRO A 8 30.05 22.46 -12.45
CA PRO A 8 29.35 22.73 -11.20
C PRO A 8 27.84 22.84 -11.45
N VAL A 9 27.07 22.07 -10.69
CA VAL A 9 25.60 22.09 -10.73
C VAL A 9 25.11 23.48 -10.26
N PRO A 10 24.27 24.18 -11.05
CA PRO A 10 23.84 25.53 -10.71
C PRO A 10 23.00 25.54 -9.43
N VAL A 11 23.42 26.36 -8.46
CA VAL A 11 22.63 26.65 -7.25
C VAL A 11 21.54 27.63 -7.63
N PHE A 12 20.30 27.15 -7.75
CA PHE A 12 19.15 28.01 -8.02
C PHE A 12 18.79 28.84 -6.78
N VAL A 13 18.99 30.15 -6.87
CA VAL A 13 18.57 31.11 -5.83
C VAL A 13 17.07 31.32 -5.91
N LEU A 14 16.37 31.16 -4.79
CA LEU A 14 14.92 31.32 -4.70
C LEU A 14 14.55 32.81 -4.83
N LYS A 15 14.13 33.24 -6.03
CA LYS A 15 13.81 34.65 -6.33
C LYS A 15 12.43 35.08 -5.81
N ARG A 16 11.49 34.14 -5.65
CA ARG A 16 10.11 34.40 -5.16
C ARG A 16 9.55 33.19 -4.40
N LEU A 17 8.89 33.46 -3.26
CA LEU A 17 8.01 32.50 -2.60
C LEU A 17 6.83 32.18 -3.52
N GLY A 18 6.55 30.89 -3.73
CA GLY A 18 5.39 30.44 -4.53
C GLY A 18 5.62 30.30 -6.05
N SER A 19 6.88 30.20 -6.50
CA SER A 19 7.22 29.95 -7.92
C SER A 19 7.61 28.50 -8.21
N GLN A 20 7.13 27.55 -7.40
CA GLN A 20 7.40 26.13 -7.63
C GLN A 20 6.81 25.74 -8.98
N ALA A 21 7.62 25.13 -9.85
CA ALA A 21 7.13 24.56 -11.10
C ALA A 21 5.99 23.59 -10.75
N PRO A 22 4.83 23.66 -11.44
CA PRO A 22 3.68 22.82 -11.11
C PRO A 22 3.97 21.34 -11.29
N GLU A 23 4.98 21.02 -12.10
CA GLU A 23 5.43 19.68 -12.43
C GLU A 23 6.96 19.62 -12.46
N PHE A 24 7.51 18.44 -12.19
CA PHE A 24 8.94 18.18 -12.29
C PHE A 24 9.20 16.72 -12.66
N ASP A 25 10.32 16.48 -13.34
CA ASP A 25 10.78 15.13 -13.65
C ASP A 25 11.60 14.58 -12.49
N MET A 26 11.31 13.34 -12.10
CA MET A 26 11.89 12.65 -10.95
C MET A 26 12.49 11.32 -11.43
N PRO A 27 13.81 11.24 -11.58
CA PRO A 27 14.46 9.97 -11.87
C PRO A 27 14.39 9.05 -10.64
N VAL A 28 14.01 7.80 -10.87
CA VAL A 28 13.95 6.72 -9.88
C VAL A 28 14.87 5.61 -10.36
N ASP A 29 15.85 5.26 -9.53
CA ASP A 29 16.75 4.15 -9.80
C ASP A 29 16.11 2.86 -9.23
N ILE A 30 15.88 1.88 -10.10
CA ILE A 30 15.25 0.59 -9.80
C ILE A 30 16.30 -0.50 -9.99
N GLN A 31 16.34 -1.50 -9.11
CA GLN A 31 17.20 -2.66 -9.29
C GLN A 31 16.42 -3.79 -9.94
N LYS A 32 16.98 -4.35 -11.02
CA LYS A 32 16.48 -5.59 -11.61
C LYS A 32 16.92 -6.79 -10.77
N LEU A 33 16.23 -7.92 -10.93
CA LEU A 33 16.57 -9.18 -10.26
C LEU A 33 17.96 -9.72 -10.64
N ASP A 34 18.49 -9.33 -11.80
CA ASP A 34 19.85 -9.65 -12.24
C ASP A 34 20.93 -8.73 -11.62
N GLY A 35 20.52 -7.78 -10.76
CA GLY A 35 21.38 -6.80 -10.11
C GLY A 35 21.74 -5.60 -10.98
N THR A 36 21.26 -5.53 -12.23
CA THR A 36 21.50 -4.37 -13.08
C THR A 36 20.60 -3.20 -12.67
N PRO A 37 21.14 -1.97 -12.56
CA PRO A 37 20.32 -0.80 -12.29
C PRO A 37 19.58 -0.37 -13.56
N ALA A 38 18.28 -0.15 -13.44
CA ALA A 38 17.44 0.53 -14.41
C ALA A 38 17.05 1.92 -13.87
N ARG A 39 16.81 2.87 -14.77
CA ARG A 39 16.31 4.19 -14.40
C ARG A 39 14.97 4.43 -15.07
N LEU A 40 13.98 4.79 -14.27
CA LEU A 40 12.65 5.22 -14.68
C LEU A 40 12.52 6.72 -14.39
N THR A 41 11.99 7.50 -15.32
CA THR A 41 11.71 8.92 -15.07
C THR A 41 10.22 9.12 -14.88
N LEU A 42 9.80 9.52 -13.68
CA LEU A 42 8.43 9.89 -13.40
C LEU A 42 8.22 11.38 -13.58
N ARG A 43 7.14 11.77 -14.24
CA ARG A 43 6.66 13.16 -14.23
C ARG A 43 5.73 13.34 -13.05
N CYS A 44 6.07 14.24 -12.13
CA CYS A 44 5.37 14.42 -10.87
C CYS A 44 4.78 15.82 -10.74
N LYS A 45 3.61 15.92 -10.11
CA LYS A 45 3.04 17.18 -9.64
C LYS A 45 3.81 17.68 -8.42
N ALA A 46 4.11 18.97 -8.41
CA ALA A 46 4.63 19.64 -7.24
C ALA A 46 3.54 19.80 -6.17
N LEU A 47 3.58 18.94 -5.15
CA LEU A 47 2.71 19.05 -3.99
C LEU A 47 3.38 19.90 -2.90
N LYS A 48 2.56 20.65 -2.14
CA LYS A 48 3.06 21.27 -0.90
C LYS A 48 3.37 20.19 0.13
N LYS A 49 4.35 20.48 1.00
CA LYS A 49 4.70 19.61 2.14
C LYS A 49 3.49 19.20 2.98
N THR A 50 2.56 20.13 3.21
CA THR A 50 1.31 19.90 3.97
C THR A 50 0.28 19.08 3.20
N GLU A 51 0.18 19.28 1.89
CA GLU A 51 -0.74 18.52 1.03
C GLU A 51 -0.29 17.06 0.95
N TRP A 52 1.01 16.82 0.79
CA TRP A 52 1.57 15.47 0.80
C TRP A 52 1.44 14.78 2.17
N ALA A 53 1.66 15.51 3.26
CA ALA A 53 1.42 14.99 4.61
C ALA A 53 -0.04 14.53 4.79
N GLY A 54 -1.02 15.34 4.34
CA GLY A 54 -2.43 14.97 4.41
C GLY A 54 -2.78 13.71 3.62
N ILE A 55 -2.15 13.49 2.46
CA ILE A 55 -2.32 12.26 1.67
C ILE A 55 -1.80 11.03 2.44
N LYS A 56 -0.66 11.17 3.13
CA LYS A 56 -0.09 10.08 3.94
C LYS A 56 -0.90 9.81 5.20
N ASP A 57 -1.39 10.84 5.88
CA ASP A 57 -2.26 10.71 7.04
C ASP A 57 -3.55 9.97 6.69
N ALA A 58 -4.15 10.29 5.54
CA ALA A 58 -5.32 9.56 5.03
C ALA A 58 -5.02 8.07 4.82
N ARG A 59 -3.89 7.75 4.16
CA ARG A 59 -3.46 6.35 3.97
C ARG A 59 -3.23 5.62 5.30
N GLN A 60 -2.57 6.26 6.25
CA GLN A 60 -2.32 5.65 7.57
C GLN A 60 -3.62 5.42 8.34
N ARG A 61 -4.56 6.37 8.26
CA ARG A 61 -5.88 6.23 8.88
C ARG A 61 -6.67 5.07 8.25
N GLU A 62 -6.70 4.97 6.93
CA GLU A 62 -7.33 3.86 6.21
C GLU A 62 -6.75 2.50 6.64
N ALA A 63 -5.42 2.40 6.79
CA ALA A 63 -4.77 1.17 7.25
C ALA A 63 -5.10 0.82 8.71
N ILE A 64 -5.18 1.82 9.60
CA ILE A 64 -5.58 1.63 11.00
C ILE A 64 -7.06 1.21 11.07
N GLU A 65 -7.92 1.82 10.26
CA GLU A 65 -9.34 1.47 10.21
C GLU A 65 -9.56 0.06 9.68
N ALA A 66 -8.82 -0.37 8.65
CA ALA A 66 -8.86 -1.75 8.15
C ALA A 66 -8.48 -2.77 9.24
N THR A 67 -7.36 -2.53 9.94
CA THR A 67 -6.91 -3.42 11.02
C THR A 67 -7.84 -3.42 12.24
N LEU A 68 -8.49 -2.29 12.55
CA LEU A 68 -9.53 -2.25 13.59
C LEU A 68 -10.78 -3.03 13.17
N ASN A 69 -11.24 -2.87 11.92
CA ASN A 69 -12.39 -3.60 11.40
C ASN A 69 -12.13 -5.12 11.37
N GLU A 70 -10.93 -5.56 11.01
CA GLU A 70 -10.53 -6.98 11.11
C GLU A 70 -10.58 -7.49 12.54
N LYS A 71 -10.07 -6.71 13.51
CA LYS A 71 -10.11 -7.08 14.94
C LYS A 71 -11.54 -7.13 15.47
N VAL A 72 -12.38 -6.15 15.13
CA VAL A 72 -13.80 -6.13 15.51
C VAL A 72 -14.54 -7.31 14.87
N ALA A 73 -14.24 -7.65 13.61
CA ALA A 73 -14.80 -8.83 12.96
C ALA A 73 -14.32 -10.15 13.61
N ALA A 74 -13.06 -10.22 14.06
CA ALA A 74 -12.52 -11.38 14.77
C ALA A 74 -13.10 -11.54 16.19
N GLU A 75 -13.32 -10.44 16.90
CA GLU A 75 -13.96 -10.41 18.22
C GLU A 75 -15.47 -10.73 18.13
N ALA A 76 -16.17 -10.20 17.13
CA ALA A 76 -17.57 -10.54 16.87
C ALA A 76 -17.75 -12.03 16.54
N LYS A 77 -16.78 -12.66 15.84
CA LYS A 77 -16.75 -14.10 15.58
C LYS A 77 -16.38 -14.94 16.82
N SER A 78 -15.78 -14.34 17.86
CA SER A 78 -15.31 -15.04 19.07
C SER A 78 -16.29 -14.95 20.26
N GLN A 79 -17.27 -14.04 20.22
CA GLN A 79 -18.24 -13.84 21.31
C GLN A 79 -19.54 -14.66 21.20
N GLU A 80 -19.76 -15.46 20.15
CA GLU A 80 -20.81 -16.49 20.15
C GLU A 80 -20.38 -17.75 20.92
N LYS A 81 -20.26 -17.65 22.25
CA LYS A 81 -20.35 -18.81 23.14
C LYS A 81 -21.47 -18.54 24.14
N PRO A 82 -22.54 -19.35 24.18
CA PRO A 82 -23.57 -19.19 25.19
C PRO A 82 -22.97 -19.55 26.55
N THR A 83 -23.03 -18.58 27.46
CA THR A 83 -22.89 -18.77 28.89
C THR A 83 -24.00 -19.72 29.35
N THR A 84 -23.66 -20.76 30.09
CA THR A 84 -24.65 -21.54 30.86
C THR A 84 -24.19 -21.57 32.30
N ASP A 85 -24.78 -20.67 33.09
CA ASP A 85 -24.76 -20.73 34.54
C ASP A 85 -25.64 -21.89 35.06
N GLU A 86 -25.06 -22.57 36.04
CA GLU A 86 -25.62 -23.27 37.19
C GLU A 86 -27.04 -23.92 37.21
N LYS A 87 -27.00 -25.18 37.68
CA LYS A 87 -27.94 -25.86 38.60
C LYS A 87 -29.31 -26.36 38.11
N ALA A 88 -29.35 -27.69 38.07
CA ALA A 88 -30.32 -28.57 38.71
C ALA A 88 -31.65 -28.90 38.00
N THR A 89 -31.96 -30.19 38.16
CA THR A 89 -33.26 -30.88 38.10
C THR A 89 -33.69 -31.55 36.80
N LYS A 90 -34.25 -32.73 37.05
CA LYS A 90 -34.56 -33.86 36.20
C LYS A 90 -36.05 -33.78 35.90
N GLY A 91 -36.47 -33.76 34.62
CA GLY A 91 -37.88 -34.01 34.28
C GLY A 91 -38.46 -33.31 33.05
N LYS A 92 -38.37 -33.98 31.89
CA LYS A 92 -39.45 -34.26 30.92
C LYS A 92 -40.52 -33.17 30.64
N ALA A 93 -40.49 -32.52 29.47
CA ALA A 93 -41.57 -32.52 28.46
C ALA A 93 -41.30 -31.53 27.29
N LYS A 94 -41.98 -31.79 26.17
CA LYS A 94 -41.78 -31.37 24.78
C LYS A 94 -42.48 -30.03 24.44
N ALA A 95 -41.80 -29.10 23.77
CA ALA A 95 -42.40 -28.08 22.90
C ALA A 95 -41.38 -27.53 21.88
N LYS A 96 -41.86 -27.22 20.68
CA LYS A 96 -41.14 -27.01 19.41
C LYS A 96 -41.19 -25.53 19.00
N ALA A 97 -40.04 -24.92 18.69
CA ALA A 97 -39.87 -23.73 17.84
C ALA A 97 -38.40 -23.68 17.34
N PRO A 98 -38.10 -23.05 16.18
CA PRO A 98 -37.05 -23.50 15.26
C PRO A 98 -35.66 -23.09 15.75
N ALA A 99 -34.78 -24.07 15.90
CA ALA A 99 -33.37 -23.83 16.13
C ALA A 99 -32.75 -23.36 14.81
N ALA A 100 -32.15 -22.17 14.83
CA ALA A 100 -31.21 -21.75 13.82
C ALA A 100 -30.13 -22.84 13.68
N GLU A 101 -29.98 -23.36 12.47
CA GLU A 101 -29.06 -24.46 12.17
C GLU A 101 -27.63 -23.98 12.32
N THR A 102 -27.01 -24.32 13.46
CA THR A 102 -25.56 -24.38 13.56
C THR A 102 -25.08 -25.44 12.56
N PRO A 103 -24.16 -25.14 11.63
CA PRO A 103 -23.73 -26.11 10.63
C PRO A 103 -22.97 -27.24 11.34
N LYS A 104 -23.65 -28.36 11.55
CA LYS A 104 -23.08 -29.61 12.12
C LYS A 104 -22.32 -30.44 11.09
N ASP A 105 -22.27 -30.00 9.83
CA ASP A 105 -21.58 -30.70 8.77
C ASP A 105 -20.11 -30.31 8.72
N ALA A 106 -19.23 -31.28 9.01
CA ALA A 106 -17.78 -31.14 8.87
C ALA A 106 -17.35 -30.68 7.47
N ASN A 107 -18.20 -30.90 6.46
CA ASN A 107 -17.98 -30.42 5.10
C ASN A 107 -18.22 -28.91 4.94
N ALA A 108 -19.24 -28.37 5.62
CA ALA A 108 -19.50 -26.93 5.64
C ALA A 108 -18.40 -26.17 6.40
N LEU A 109 -17.91 -26.74 7.51
CA LEU A 109 -16.75 -26.21 8.23
C LEU A 109 -15.47 -26.27 7.36
N ARG A 110 -15.25 -27.34 6.60
CA ARG A 110 -14.13 -27.43 5.66
C ARG A 110 -14.21 -26.37 4.55
N GLU A 111 -15.37 -26.17 3.94
CA GLU A 111 -15.52 -25.13 2.91
C GLU A 111 -15.27 -23.73 3.46
N VAL A 112 -15.77 -23.42 4.66
CA VAL A 112 -15.53 -22.12 5.31
C VAL A 112 -14.05 -21.94 5.63
N VAL A 113 -13.38 -22.97 6.15
CA VAL A 113 -11.94 -22.92 6.45
C VAL A 113 -11.11 -22.76 5.17
N LEU A 114 -11.43 -23.48 4.10
CA LEU A 114 -10.72 -23.38 2.81
C LEU A 114 -10.89 -21.99 2.20
N ARG A 115 -12.11 -21.44 2.16
CA ARG A 115 -12.37 -20.07 1.68
C ARG A 115 -11.64 -19.03 2.52
N THR A 116 -11.66 -19.18 3.85
CA THR A 116 -10.93 -18.27 4.76
C THR A 116 -9.41 -18.36 4.55
N PHE A 117 -8.89 -19.53 4.17
CA PHE A 117 -7.48 -19.71 3.85
C PHE A 117 -7.12 -19.04 2.51
N ASP A 118 -7.99 -19.14 1.51
CA ASP A 118 -7.81 -18.51 0.20
C ASP A 118 -7.83 -16.98 0.27
N GLU A 119 -8.69 -16.41 1.12
CA GLU A 119 -8.80 -14.95 1.34
C GLU A 119 -7.66 -14.35 2.17
N ASN A 120 -6.96 -15.15 2.99
CA ASN A 120 -5.84 -14.69 3.84
C ASN A 120 -4.48 -15.21 3.36
N THR A 121 -4.35 -15.49 2.06
CA THR A 121 -3.07 -15.92 1.49
C THR A 121 -2.06 -14.77 1.45
N LEU A 122 -0.78 -15.13 1.51
CA LEU A 122 0.32 -14.19 1.29
C LEU A 122 0.18 -13.48 -0.07
N THR A 123 -0.31 -14.19 -1.08
CA THR A 123 -0.58 -13.62 -2.41
C THR A 123 -1.63 -12.52 -2.36
N SER A 124 -2.72 -12.69 -1.61
CA SER A 124 -3.71 -11.62 -1.43
C SER A 124 -3.10 -10.40 -0.75
N ALA A 125 -2.35 -10.61 0.34
CA ALA A 125 -1.70 -9.53 1.08
C ALA A 125 -0.72 -8.74 0.20
N VAL A 126 0.06 -9.43 -0.65
CA VAL A 126 0.96 -8.79 -1.61
C VAL A 126 0.16 -7.99 -2.65
N ASN A 127 -0.87 -8.58 -3.25
CA ASN A 127 -1.69 -7.88 -4.26
C ASN A 127 -2.38 -6.63 -3.69
N ASP A 128 -2.83 -6.67 -2.44
CA ASP A 128 -3.44 -5.51 -1.80
C ASP A 128 -2.41 -4.41 -1.49
N ALA A 129 -1.19 -4.79 -1.09
CA ALA A 129 -0.09 -3.85 -0.96
C ALA A 129 0.28 -3.20 -2.31
N LEU A 130 0.38 -3.99 -3.38
CA LEU A 130 0.64 -3.52 -4.75
C LEU A 130 -0.37 -2.45 -5.17
N LYS A 131 -1.67 -2.74 -5.05
CA LYS A 131 -2.74 -1.80 -5.39
C LYS A 131 -2.66 -0.53 -4.56
N THR A 132 -2.36 -0.67 -3.27
CA THR A 132 -2.25 0.47 -2.35
C THR A 132 -1.10 1.39 -2.74
N ASP A 133 0.06 0.83 -3.07
CA ASP A 133 1.23 1.60 -3.47
C ASP A 133 1.07 2.21 -4.86
N ALA A 134 0.53 1.47 -5.84
CA ALA A 134 0.23 1.99 -7.17
C ALA A 134 -0.77 3.15 -7.09
N SER A 135 -1.81 3.00 -6.26
CA SER A 135 -2.79 4.07 -5.99
C SER A 135 -2.13 5.29 -5.35
N LEU A 136 -1.14 5.10 -4.46
CA LEU A 136 -0.41 6.22 -3.87
C LEU A 136 0.47 6.94 -4.90
N VAL A 137 1.14 6.20 -5.79
CA VAL A 137 1.97 6.78 -6.86
C VAL A 137 1.11 7.66 -7.78
N LEU A 138 -0.08 7.21 -8.15
CA LEU A 138 -1.03 7.99 -8.95
C LEU A 138 -1.50 9.31 -8.29
N LYS A 139 -1.35 9.46 -6.96
CA LYS A 139 -1.68 10.72 -6.27
C LYS A 139 -0.66 11.83 -6.52
N PHE A 140 0.56 11.51 -6.92
CA PHE A 140 1.62 12.50 -7.17
C PHE A 140 2.23 12.44 -8.56
N ALA A 141 2.35 11.27 -9.17
CA ALA A 141 2.85 11.09 -10.53
C ALA A 141 1.71 11.23 -11.56
N ILE A 142 2.05 11.78 -12.73
CA ILE A 142 1.10 12.05 -13.83
C ILE A 142 1.55 11.41 -15.15
N GLY A 143 2.71 10.79 -15.17
CA GLY A 143 3.26 10.12 -16.34
C GLY A 143 4.64 9.57 -16.07
N TRP A 144 5.19 8.87 -17.05
CA TRP A 144 6.52 8.29 -17.04
C TRP A 144 7.14 8.29 -18.45
N ASP A 145 8.39 7.87 -18.55
CA ASP A 145 9.15 7.76 -19.80
C ASP A 145 9.09 6.37 -20.47
N LEU A 146 8.18 5.51 -20.02
CA LEU A 146 7.91 4.22 -20.67
C LEU A 146 6.95 4.36 -21.85
N GLU A 147 7.02 3.42 -22.79
CA GLU A 147 6.10 3.34 -23.93
C GLU A 147 4.67 2.95 -23.51
N ASP A 148 4.55 2.18 -22.42
CA ASP A 148 3.28 1.77 -21.85
C ASP A 148 2.49 2.95 -21.27
N GLU A 149 1.16 2.84 -21.25
CA GLU A 149 0.31 3.87 -20.67
C GLU A 149 0.51 3.97 -19.14
N PHE A 150 0.54 5.18 -18.59
CA PHE A 150 0.69 5.38 -17.15
C PHE A 150 -0.63 5.09 -16.40
N THR A 151 -0.81 3.83 -16.00
CA THR A 151 -2.02 3.33 -15.34
C THR A 151 -1.71 2.54 -14.08
N ALA A 152 -2.71 2.32 -13.21
CA ALA A 152 -2.56 1.46 -12.02
C ALA A 152 -2.10 0.05 -12.39
N ALA A 153 -2.70 -0.55 -13.41
CA ALA A 153 -2.36 -1.91 -13.86
C ALA A 153 -0.90 -2.00 -14.32
N ASN A 154 -0.40 -1.00 -15.04
CA ASN A 154 0.99 -1.00 -15.50
C ASN A 154 1.99 -0.68 -14.37
N LEU A 155 1.58 0.08 -13.35
CA LEU A 155 2.36 0.26 -12.12
C LEU A 155 2.45 -1.04 -11.30
N GLU A 156 1.35 -1.78 -11.21
CA GLU A 156 1.33 -3.11 -10.60
C GLU A 156 2.20 -4.10 -11.39
N ALA A 157 2.16 -4.05 -12.72
CA ALA A 157 3.03 -4.86 -13.58
C ALA A 157 4.51 -4.50 -13.38
N LEU A 158 4.84 -3.20 -13.32
CA LEU A 158 6.19 -2.72 -13.02
C LEU A 158 6.71 -3.30 -11.70
N GLU A 159 5.90 -3.26 -10.64
CA GLU A 159 6.30 -3.79 -9.33
C GLU A 159 6.46 -5.32 -9.31
N ASN A 160 5.63 -6.02 -10.08
CA ASN A 160 5.77 -7.47 -10.24
C ASN A 160 7.04 -7.87 -11.00
N GLU A 161 7.45 -7.10 -12.01
CA GLU A 161 8.69 -7.35 -12.76
C GLU A 161 9.94 -6.82 -12.02
N PHE A 162 9.79 -5.70 -11.31
CA PHE A 162 10.85 -4.98 -10.62
C PHE A 162 10.43 -4.67 -9.17
N ALA A 163 10.51 -5.68 -8.31
CA ALA A 163 10.15 -5.56 -6.90
C ALA A 163 10.86 -4.37 -6.22
N GLY A 164 10.10 -3.59 -5.45
CA GLY A 164 10.54 -2.37 -4.77
C GLY A 164 10.50 -1.10 -5.61
N SER A 165 10.06 -1.16 -6.87
CA SER A 165 9.95 0.01 -7.77
C SER A 165 9.00 1.09 -7.26
N LEU A 166 7.81 0.71 -6.75
CA LEU A 166 6.82 1.65 -6.24
C LEU A 166 7.27 2.27 -4.92
N GLU A 167 7.88 1.48 -4.05
CA GLU A 167 8.49 1.99 -2.82
C GLU A 167 9.63 2.98 -3.13
N ALA A 168 10.49 2.66 -4.10
CA ALA A 168 11.55 3.56 -4.56
C ALA A 168 10.97 4.88 -5.09
N ALA A 169 9.90 4.84 -5.88
CA ALA A 169 9.21 6.03 -6.36
C ALA A 169 8.62 6.88 -5.22
N ILE A 170 7.92 6.25 -4.27
CA ILE A 170 7.35 6.92 -3.09
C ILE A 170 8.45 7.58 -2.25
N ASN A 171 9.58 6.88 -2.06
CA ASN A 171 10.71 7.40 -1.30
C ASN A 171 11.42 8.54 -2.02
N ALA A 172 11.63 8.45 -3.33
CA ALA A 172 12.16 9.54 -4.13
C ALA A 172 11.27 10.79 -4.02
N PHE A 173 9.94 10.62 -4.08
CA PHE A 173 9.01 11.74 -3.92
C PHE A 173 9.01 12.32 -2.50
N ASN A 174 9.06 11.47 -1.47
CA ASN A 174 9.24 11.91 -0.08
C ASN A 174 10.50 12.78 0.07
N LEU A 175 11.63 12.35 -0.51
CA LEU A 175 12.88 13.10 -0.48
C LEU A 175 12.74 14.44 -1.22
N ALA A 176 12.11 14.45 -2.39
CA ALA A 176 11.86 15.67 -3.15
C ALA A 176 11.02 16.69 -2.36
N VAL A 177 9.95 16.24 -1.71
CA VAL A 177 9.01 17.11 -0.98
C VAL A 177 9.52 17.54 0.40
N PHE A 178 10.11 16.63 1.17
CA PHE A 178 10.46 16.89 2.58
C PHE A 178 11.91 17.34 2.78
N HIS A 179 12.83 16.86 1.94
CA HIS A 179 14.26 17.03 2.13
C HIS A 179 14.92 17.90 1.05
N GLY A 180 14.17 18.27 0.00
CA GLY A 180 14.46 19.42 -0.87
C GLY A 180 15.74 19.33 -1.70
N ARG A 181 16.38 18.16 -1.81
CA ARG A 181 17.63 18.00 -2.57
C ARG A 181 17.71 16.65 -3.26
N VAL A 182 17.14 16.56 -4.46
CA VAL A 182 17.34 15.40 -5.38
C VAL A 182 18.72 15.47 -6.10
N GLY A 183 19.68 16.23 -5.57
CA GLY A 183 20.94 16.53 -6.28
C GLY A 183 22.22 16.52 -5.45
N ASN A 184 22.20 16.10 -4.19
CA ASN A 184 23.36 16.24 -3.30
C ASN A 184 23.86 14.94 -2.65
N SER A 185 23.61 13.79 -3.28
CA SER A 185 24.18 12.50 -2.87
C SER A 185 25.15 11.98 -3.93
N LYS A 186 26.40 12.46 -3.88
CA LYS A 186 27.55 11.59 -4.13
C LYS A 186 28.57 11.80 -2.99
N PRO A 187 29.20 10.73 -2.48
CA PRO A 187 30.31 10.82 -1.53
C PRO A 187 31.53 11.53 -2.14
#